data_AF-A0A7V3XC69-F1
#
_entry.id   AF-A0A7V3XC69-F1
#
_cell.length_a   1.000
_cell.length_b   1.000
_cell.length_c   1.000
_cell.angle_alpha   90.00
_cell.angle_beta   90.00
_cell.angle_gamma   90.00
#
_symmetry.space_group_name_H-M   'P 1'
#
loop_
_entity.id
_entity.type
_entity.pdbx_description
1 polymer ?
#
loop_
_entity_poly.entity_id
_entity_poly.type
_entity_poly.pdbx_seq_one_letter_code
_entity_poly.pdbx_strand_id
1 'polypeptide(L)'
;MDFQVVYFIAGFVTILLAFAFFIALVAAKLSGRVSQQVFGLIEKILVGGIVLGIFGMFQPWVLSGYRIGFQVLFFSTLAYTVWSHITPQDGPRD
;
A
#
# COMPACT_ATOMS: atom_id res chain seq x y z
N MET A 1 11.73 -16.42 -28.03
CA MET A 1 11.88 -15.45 -26.93
C MET A 1 13.20 -15.73 -26.24
N ASP A 2 13.93 -14.70 -25.87
CA ASP A 2 15.13 -14.86 -25.05
C ASP A 2 14.76 -15.39 -23.66
N PHE A 3 15.50 -16.37 -23.14
CA PHE A 3 15.25 -16.98 -21.83
C PHE A 3 15.26 -15.93 -20.72
N GLN A 4 16.06 -14.86 -20.86
CA GLN A 4 16.09 -13.73 -19.92
C GLN A 4 14.72 -13.07 -19.74
N VAL A 5 13.97 -12.86 -20.83
CA VAL A 5 12.64 -12.23 -20.77
C VAL A 5 11.65 -13.16 -20.08
N VAL A 6 11.74 -14.47 -20.33
CA VAL A 6 10.88 -15.47 -19.68
C VAL A 6 11.10 -15.46 -18.17
N TYR A 7 12.36 -15.46 -17.71
CA TYR A 7 12.67 -15.40 -16.28
C TYR A 7 12.21 -14.09 -15.63
N PHE A 8 12.39 -12.95 -16.31
CA PHE A 8 11.90 -11.66 -15.82
C PHE A 8 10.38 -11.64 -15.65
N ILE A 9 9.63 -12.07 -16.68
CA ILE A 9 8.17 -12.10 -16.65
C ILE A 9 7.69 -13.08 -15.57
N ALA A 10 8.26 -14.29 -15.51
CA ALA A 10 7.87 -15.29 -14.52
C ALA A 10 8.11 -14.79 -13.09
N GLY A 11 9.27 -14.18 -12.83
CA GLY A 11 9.58 -13.59 -11.53
C GLY A 11 8.63 -12.45 -11.16
N PHE A 12 8.37 -11.53 -12.10
CA PHE A 12 7.44 -10.43 -11.89
C PHE A 12 6.01 -10.91 -11.58
N VAL A 13 5.48 -11.83 -12.41
CA VAL A 13 4.16 -12.43 -12.19
C VAL A 13 4.09 -13.15 -10.83
N THR A 14 5.15 -13.86 -10.45
CA THR A 14 5.22 -14.54 -9.15
C THR A 14 5.11 -13.57 -7.99
N ILE A 15 5.85 -12.46 -8.04
CA ILE A 15 5.79 -11.40 -7.02
C ILE A 15 4.41 -10.75 -6.98
N LEU A 16 3.81 -10.46 -8.14
CA LEU A 16 2.47 -9.89 -8.22
C LEU A 16 1.42 -10.82 -7.61
N LEU A 17 1.44 -12.11 -7.94
CA LEU A 17 0.51 -13.09 -7.39
C LEU A 17 0.72 -13.29 -5.90
N ALA A 18 1.97 -13.35 -5.43
CA ALA A 18 2.29 -13.44 -4.01
C ALA A 18 1.76 -12.22 -3.23
N PHE A 19 1.92 -11.02 -3.79
CA PHE A 19 1.41 -9.80 -3.16
C PHE A 19 -0.12 -9.73 -3.18
N ALA A 20 -0.76 -10.11 -4.29
CA ALA A 20 -2.22 -10.19 -4.38
C ALA A 20 -2.80 -11.20 -3.38
N PHE A 21 -2.17 -12.37 -3.24
CA PHE A 21 -2.53 -13.36 -2.24
C PHE A 21 -2.37 -12.83 -0.82
N PHE A 22 -1.28 -12.10 -0.53
CA PHE A 22 -1.07 -11.45 0.75
C PHE A 22 -2.19 -10.45 1.08
N ILE A 23 -2.57 -9.59 0.13
CA ILE A 23 -3.69 -8.64 0.29
C ILE A 23 -4.97 -9.41 0.60
N ALA A 24 -5.28 -10.46 -0.16
CA ALA A 24 -6.48 -11.26 0.03
C ALA A 24 -6.53 -11.93 1.41
N LEU A 25 -5.40 -12.44 1.90
CA LEU A 25 -5.30 -13.04 3.23
C LEU A 25 -5.55 -12.02 4.35
N VAL A 26 -4.94 -10.83 4.24
CA VAL A 26 -5.13 -9.74 5.20
C VAL A 26 -6.60 -9.28 5.19
N ALA A 27 -7.16 -9.07 4.00
CA ALA A 27 -8.57 -8.69 3.82
C ALA A 27 -9.50 -9.74 4.44
N ALA A 28 -9.29 -11.03 4.18
CA ALA A 28 -10.12 -12.10 4.75
C ALA A 28 -10.04 -12.18 6.28
N LYS A 29 -8.90 -11.82 6.88
CA LYS A 29 -8.72 -11.86 8.35
C LYS A 29 -9.28 -10.64 9.08
N LEU A 30 -9.21 -9.46 8.47
CA LEU A 30 -9.52 -8.19 9.12
C LEU A 30 -10.89 -7.61 8.71
N SER A 31 -11.42 -7.99 7.55
CA SER A 31 -12.72 -7.48 7.09
C SER A 31 -13.83 -7.89 8.06
N GLY A 32 -14.70 -6.93 8.39
CA GLY A 32 -15.76 -7.10 9.38
C GLY A 32 -15.30 -7.13 10.85
N ARG A 33 -14.00 -7.08 11.12
CA ARG A 33 -13.44 -7.02 12.49
C ARG A 33 -12.90 -5.65 12.88
N VAL A 34 -12.67 -4.78 11.90
CA VAL A 34 -12.15 -3.42 12.10
C VAL A 34 -13.31 -2.45 12.16
N SER A 35 -13.39 -1.64 13.22
CA SER A 35 -14.42 -0.61 13.34
C SER A 35 -14.22 0.51 12.30
N GLN A 36 -15.31 1.14 11.87
CA GLN A 36 -15.28 2.25 10.91
C GLN A 36 -14.35 3.40 11.34
N GLN A 37 -14.29 3.68 12.65
CA GLN A 37 -13.44 4.74 13.19
C GLN A 37 -11.96 4.42 13.05
N VAL A 38 -11.55 3.19 13.38
CA VAL A 38 -10.16 2.74 13.24
C VAL A 38 -9.78 2.66 11.76
N PHE A 39 -10.70 2.17 10.92
CA PHE A 39 -10.51 2.14 9.47
C PHE A 39 -10.19 3.52 8.92
N GLY A 40 -11.04 4.51 9.20
CA GLY A 40 -10.85 5.88 8.71
C GLY A 40 -9.63 6.59 9.31
N LEU A 41 -9.25 6.30 10.56
CA LEU A 41 -8.04 6.87 11.16
C LEU A 41 -6.78 6.35 10.47
N ILE A 42 -6.67 5.03 10.29
CA ILE A 42 -5.51 4.42 9.63
C ILE A 42 -5.43 4.88 8.18
N GLU A 43 -6.55 4.93 7.48
CA GLU A 43 -6.61 5.44 6.10
C GLU A 43 -6.06 6.87 6.00
N LYS A 44 -6.47 7.78 6.90
CA LYS A 44 -5.96 9.16 6.93
C LYS A 44 -4.46 9.23 7.20
N ILE A 45 -3.94 8.39 8.10
CA ILE A 45 -2.50 8.32 8.38
C ILE A 45 -1.73 7.86 7.14
N LEU A 46 -2.23 6.83 6.44
CA LEU A 46 -1.61 6.30 5.24
C LEU A 46 -1.61 7.34 4.10
N VAL A 47 -2.75 8.01 3.88
CA VAL A 47 -2.85 9.10 2.90
C VAL A 47 -1.92 10.25 3.28
N GLY A 48 -1.85 10.63 4.56
CA GLY A 48 -0.90 11.62 5.06
C GLY A 48 0.55 11.23 4.79
N GLY A 49 0.89 9.95 4.98
CA GLY A 49 2.20 9.40 4.64
C GLY A 49 2.52 9.49 3.15
N ILE A 50 1.57 9.16 2.27
CA ILE A 50 1.69 9.31 0.82
C ILE A 50 1.99 10.78 0.46
N VAL A 51 1.18 11.70 0.99
CA VAL A 51 1.36 13.14 0.74
C VAL A 51 2.72 13.62 1.24
N LEU A 52 3.14 13.24 2.44
CA LEU A 52 4.44 13.57 3.00
C LEU A 52 5.61 12.99 2.18
N GLY A 53 5.46 11.75 1.70
CA GLY A 53 6.42 11.11 0.81
C GLY A 53 6.60 11.87 -0.51
N ILE A 54 5.49 12.31 -1.12
CA ILE A 54 5.50 13.18 -2.31
C ILE A 54 6.25 14.48 -1.99
N PHE A 55 5.89 15.18 -0.91
CA PHE A 55 6.58 16.42 -0.52
C PHE A 55 8.07 16.22 -0.29
N GLY A 56 8.49 15.09 0.28
CA GLY A 56 9.90 14.74 0.45
C GLY A 56 10.60 14.47 -0.89
N MET A 57 9.93 13.79 -1.82
CA MET A 57 10.49 13.47 -3.14
C MET A 57 10.72 14.71 -4.00
N PHE A 58 9.80 15.67 -3.93
CA PHE A 58 9.80 16.85 -4.79
C PHE A 58 10.44 18.08 -4.10
N GLN A 59 11.50 17.89 -3.32
CA GLN A 59 12.32 19.00 -2.81
C GLN A 59 13.39 19.39 -3.84
N PRO A 60 13.38 20.61 -4.40
CA PRO A 60 14.33 21.01 -5.45
C PRO A 60 15.76 21.25 -4.96
N TRP A 61 16.02 21.20 -3.66
CA TRP A 61 17.31 21.53 -3.06
C TRP A 61 18.02 20.35 -2.37
N VAL A 62 17.33 19.25 -2.01
CA VAL A 62 17.91 18.15 -1.21
C VAL A 62 17.67 16.77 -1.83
N LEU A 63 18.72 16.18 -2.41
CA LEU A 63 18.73 14.81 -2.95
C LEU A 63 18.47 13.71 -1.90
N SER A 64 18.82 13.94 -0.63
CA SER A 64 18.47 12.98 0.45
C SER A 64 16.97 12.96 0.76
N GLY A 65 16.26 14.08 0.52
CA GLY A 65 14.81 14.18 0.60
C GLY A 65 14.15 13.24 -0.40
N TYR A 66 14.72 13.12 -1.60
CA TYR A 66 14.25 12.16 -2.60
C TYR A 66 14.24 10.71 -2.11
N ARG A 67 15.36 10.24 -1.53
CA ARG A 67 15.46 8.85 -1.06
C ARG A 67 14.51 8.56 0.10
N ILE A 68 14.45 9.45 1.09
CA ILE A 68 13.59 9.29 2.26
C ILE A 68 12.11 9.42 1.85
N GLY A 69 11.78 10.44 1.05
CA GLY A 69 10.43 10.65 0.52
C GLY A 69 9.96 9.46 -0.31
N PHE A 70 10.83 8.90 -1.14
CA PHE A 70 10.52 7.69 -1.91
C PHE A 70 10.21 6.50 -0.99
N GLN A 71 11.01 6.26 0.04
CA GLN A 71 10.74 5.17 0.99
C GLN A 71 9.41 5.37 1.71
N VAL A 72 9.16 6.58 2.23
CA VAL A 72 7.89 6.91 2.90
C VAL A 72 6.71 6.71 1.95
N LEU A 73 6.80 7.23 0.71
CA LEU A 73 5.78 7.06 -0.30
C LEU A 73 5.56 5.58 -0.61
N PHE A 74 6.62 4.85 -0.91
CA PHE A 74 6.58 3.44 -1.28
C PHE A 74 5.89 2.59 -0.22
N PHE A 75 6.32 2.69 1.05
CA PHE A 75 5.71 1.93 2.12
C PHE A 75 4.29 2.39 2.44
N SER A 76 3.99 3.69 2.37
CA SER A 76 2.64 4.21 2.59
C SER A 76 1.68 3.73 1.50
N THR A 77 2.11 3.74 0.24
CA THR A 77 1.31 3.24 -0.89
C THR A 77 1.08 1.73 -0.81
N LEU A 78 2.10 0.95 -0.45
CA LEU A 78 1.92 -0.49 -0.25
C LEU A 78 0.94 -0.79 0.89
N ALA A 79 1.10 -0.12 2.03
CA ALA A 79 0.20 -0.28 3.17
C ALA A 79 -1.22 0.20 2.84
N TYR A 80 -1.38 1.31 2.13
CA TYR A 80 -2.68 1.80 1.64
C TYR A 80 -3.33 0.81 0.67
N THR A 81 -2.55 0.22 -0.23
CA THR A 81 -3.04 -0.82 -1.16
C THR A 81 -3.61 -2.00 -0.40
N VAL A 82 -2.94 -2.47 0.65
CA VAL A 82 -3.45 -3.56 1.49
C VAL A 82 -4.68 -3.11 2.28
N TRP A 83 -4.65 -1.92 2.88
CA TRP A 83 -5.71 -1.40 3.74
C TRP A 83 -7.01 -1.14 2.97
N SER A 84 -6.93 -0.62 1.76
CA SER A 84 -8.09 -0.29 0.92
C SER A 84 -8.90 -1.50 0.47
N HIS A 85 -8.35 -2.71 0.57
CA HIS A 85 -9.06 -3.97 0.29
C HIS A 85 -9.77 -4.56 1.51
N ILE A 86 -9.61 -3.96 2.69
CA ILE A 86 -10.31 -4.38 3.90
C ILE A 86 -11.68 -3.72 3.93
N THR A 87 -12.74 -4.50 4.16
CA THR A 87 -14.08 -3.96 4.38
C THR A 87 -14.29 -3.71 5.88
N PRO A 88 -14.54 -2.46 6.33
CA PRO A 88 -14.80 -2.18 7.73
C PRO A 88 -16.12 -2.81 8.18
N GLN A 89 -16.29 -2.96 9.49
CA GLN A 89 -17.55 -3.41 10.07
C GLN A 89 -18.63 -2.36 9.84
N ASP A 90 -19.75 -2.75 9.23
CA ASP A 90 -20.94 -1.90 9.10
C ASP A 90 -21.38 -1.43 10.49
N GLY A 91 -21.28 -0.12 10.75
CA GLY A 91 -21.97 0.52 11.87
C GLY A 91 -23.47 0.59 11.58
N PRO A 92 -24.34 0.77 12.59
CA PRO A 92 -25.78 0.80 12.40
C PRO A 92 -26.15 1.74 11.25
N ARG A 93 -26.85 1.23 10.25
CA ARG A 93 -27.52 2.06 9.25
C ARG A 93 -28.69 2.72 9.97
N ASP A 94 -28.55 4.01 10.22
CA ASP A 94 -29.61 4.93 10.62
C ASP A 94 -30.87 4.77 9.74
#